data_AF-A0A948PMP0-F1
#
_entry.id   AF-A0A948PMP0-F1
#
_cell.length_a   1.000
_cell.length_b   1.000
_cell.length_c   1.000
_cell.angle_alpha   90.00
_cell.angle_beta   90.00
_cell.angle_gamma   90.00
#
_symmetry.space_group_name_H-M   'P 1'
#
loop_
_entity.id
_entity.type
_entity.pdbx_description
1 polymer ?
#
loop_
_entity_poly.entity_id
_entity_poly.type
_entity_poly.pdbx_seq_one_letter_code
_entity_poly.pdbx_strand_id
1 'polypeptide(L)'
;IHRASRTFSTEGKAYPTGTSIIYMAQPYGGYAKALLEKQVYPEIRETPSGPLKTPYDVVAHTLPLLMGVETVTVDASFSADADLMESIKKPEGEISGENDAFGYVWGYSSNEDVIALNRLLKKGYEAWWMTEAFTAGGREYAPGTMMVAARPGLRADLQEMVKSLCVRFAAVAADPQVKTMTLKPVRLGLYKSWTASMDEGWTRWVLEQYELPYESVLDKDIRAGELHDRFDVLILPDMDERSIIRGLPENAAPAEYTGGIGEVGVAHIEKFVKAGGTLITLNQAAQFAVNRLHLGVTDVVRRVPRDRFYVPGSILKGLNRPGHPITFGFGRDAALFFRRSPVFSVSEGTGVVDYPSACFLSGWITGEEHLSGRSAIVDVPYEKGRVILIGFPVLYRGQSHGTFRYLFNAVYYGASGRLGLNRN
;
A
#
# COMPACT_ATOMS: atom_id res chain seq x y z
N ILE A 1 24.47 3.03 -14.87
CA ILE A 1 23.64 4.22 -14.52
C ILE A 1 24.62 5.36 -14.31
N HIS A 2 24.36 6.56 -14.82
CA HIS A 2 25.18 7.73 -14.55
C HIS A 2 24.53 8.57 -13.46
N ARG A 3 25.33 9.32 -12.70
CA ARG A 3 24.82 10.27 -11.70
C ARG A 3 25.30 11.67 -12.05
N ALA A 4 24.38 12.59 -12.23
CA ALA A 4 24.70 13.98 -12.56
C ALA A 4 25.56 14.60 -11.44
N SER A 5 26.75 15.08 -11.77
CA SER A 5 27.67 15.76 -10.84
C SER A 5 27.34 17.25 -10.70
N ARG A 6 26.55 17.79 -11.63
CA ARG A 6 25.99 19.15 -11.60
C ARG A 6 24.54 19.16 -12.07
N THR A 7 23.83 20.24 -11.75
CA THR A 7 22.51 20.52 -12.31
C THR A 7 22.63 20.68 -13.83
N PHE A 8 21.74 20.07 -14.58
CA PHE A 8 21.67 20.18 -16.04
C PHE A 8 20.23 20.46 -16.48
N SER A 9 20.04 20.90 -17.72
CA SER A 9 18.72 21.19 -18.27
C SER A 9 18.50 20.50 -19.60
N THR A 10 17.30 19.95 -19.80
CA THR A 10 16.85 19.40 -21.08
C THR A 10 15.34 19.53 -21.19
N GLU A 11 14.83 19.73 -22.40
CA GLU A 11 13.40 19.90 -22.70
C GLU A 11 12.71 20.97 -21.81
N GLY A 12 13.44 22.06 -21.51
CA GLY A 12 12.94 23.16 -20.69
C GLY A 12 12.80 22.86 -19.19
N LYS A 13 13.31 21.71 -18.73
CA LYS A 13 13.32 21.33 -17.30
C LYS A 13 14.75 21.26 -16.78
N ALA A 14 14.95 21.76 -15.56
CA ALA A 14 16.20 21.61 -14.83
C ALA A 14 16.15 20.35 -13.96
N TYR A 15 17.21 19.57 -14.00
CA TYR A 15 17.41 18.36 -13.21
C TYR A 15 18.56 18.58 -12.23
N PRO A 16 18.35 18.41 -10.92
CA PRO A 16 19.33 18.76 -9.92
C PRO A 16 20.56 17.83 -9.95
N THR A 17 21.64 18.31 -9.34
CA THR A 17 22.81 17.48 -9.01
C THR A 17 22.36 16.20 -8.27
N GLY A 18 22.94 15.06 -8.63
CA GLY A 18 22.61 13.77 -8.07
C GLY A 18 21.51 12.99 -8.81
N THR A 19 20.88 13.58 -9.84
CA THR A 19 19.90 12.90 -10.71
C THR A 19 20.52 11.64 -11.34
N SER A 20 19.80 10.53 -11.29
CA SER A 20 20.21 9.28 -11.94
C SER A 20 19.81 9.29 -13.41
N ILE A 21 20.77 9.06 -14.30
CA ILE A 21 20.61 9.07 -15.75
C ILE A 21 20.84 7.66 -16.31
N ILE A 22 19.89 7.20 -17.12
CA ILE A 22 19.99 5.93 -17.84
C ILE A 22 20.03 6.27 -19.33
N TYR A 23 21.22 6.29 -19.93
CA TYR A 23 21.35 6.46 -21.37
C TYR A 23 20.84 5.19 -22.09
N MET A 24 19.97 5.38 -23.07
CA MET A 24 19.41 4.27 -23.86
C MET A 24 20.35 3.83 -25.00
N ALA A 25 21.33 4.67 -25.38
CA ALA A 25 22.36 4.36 -26.36
C ALA A 25 23.45 3.44 -25.78
N GLN A 26 23.06 2.23 -25.38
CA GLN A 26 23.93 1.20 -24.82
C GLN A 26 23.38 -0.20 -25.14
N PRO A 27 24.19 -1.28 -25.08
CA PRO A 27 23.80 -2.61 -25.55
C PRO A 27 22.49 -3.18 -24.94
N TYR A 28 22.20 -2.86 -23.67
CA TYR A 28 20.99 -3.24 -22.95
C TYR A 28 19.90 -2.16 -22.96
N GLY A 29 19.99 -1.16 -23.86
CA GLY A 29 19.00 -0.10 -23.98
C GLY A 29 17.58 -0.61 -24.20
N GLY A 30 17.41 -1.66 -25.01
CA GLY A 30 16.11 -2.31 -25.23
C GLY A 30 15.53 -2.96 -23.96
N TYR A 31 16.37 -3.51 -23.08
CA TYR A 31 15.94 -4.06 -21.80
C TYR A 31 15.54 -2.97 -20.81
N ALA A 32 16.36 -1.91 -20.70
CA ALA A 32 16.02 -0.74 -19.90
C ALA A 32 14.69 -0.11 -20.36
N LYS A 33 14.49 0.01 -21.67
CA LYS A 33 13.25 0.47 -22.30
C LYS A 33 12.05 -0.36 -21.84
N ALA A 34 12.13 -1.68 -21.97
CA ALA A 34 11.04 -2.58 -21.60
C ALA A 34 10.62 -2.50 -20.12
N LEU A 35 11.57 -2.24 -19.22
CA LEU A 35 11.31 -2.14 -17.78
C LEU A 35 10.83 -0.74 -17.34
N LEU A 36 11.36 0.32 -17.95
CA LEU A 36 11.20 1.69 -17.47
C LEU A 36 10.06 2.44 -18.16
N GLU A 37 9.77 2.11 -19.43
CA GLU A 37 8.73 2.82 -20.17
C GLU A 37 7.32 2.42 -19.75
N LYS A 38 6.41 3.40 -19.90
CA LYS A 38 4.98 3.13 -19.88
C LYS A 38 4.64 2.26 -21.08
N GLN A 39 3.93 1.18 -20.83
CA GLN A 39 3.56 0.20 -21.84
C GLN A 39 2.19 0.60 -22.40
N VAL A 40 2.02 0.49 -23.71
CA VAL A 40 0.71 0.60 -24.38
C VAL A 40 0.54 -0.70 -25.14
N TYR A 41 -0.31 -1.58 -24.63
CA TYR A 41 -0.53 -2.87 -25.27
C TYR A 41 -1.31 -2.65 -26.58
N PRO A 42 -0.87 -3.24 -27.70
CA PRO A 42 -1.44 -2.95 -29.02
C PRO A 42 -2.84 -3.55 -29.17
N GLU A 43 -3.70 -2.87 -29.93
CA GLU A 43 -4.96 -3.49 -30.37
C GLU A 43 -4.66 -4.57 -31.41
N ILE A 44 -4.86 -5.84 -31.04
CA ILE A 44 -4.63 -6.96 -31.95
C ILE A 44 -5.97 -7.49 -32.44
N ARG A 45 -6.16 -7.57 -33.76
CA ARG A 45 -7.34 -8.17 -34.40
C ARG A 45 -6.90 -9.13 -35.50
N GLU A 46 -7.67 -10.19 -35.75
CA GLU A 46 -7.39 -11.12 -36.87
C GLU A 46 -7.70 -10.50 -38.23
N THR A 47 -8.72 -9.62 -38.26
CA THR A 47 -9.11 -8.82 -39.41
C THR A 47 -9.43 -7.40 -38.93
N PRO A 48 -9.40 -6.36 -39.78
CA PRO A 48 -9.70 -4.99 -39.35
C PRO A 48 -11.06 -4.83 -38.64
N SER A 49 -12.05 -5.65 -39.00
CA SER A 49 -13.39 -5.70 -38.39
C SER A 49 -13.58 -6.84 -37.39
N GLY A 50 -12.55 -7.66 -37.16
CA GLY A 50 -12.60 -8.82 -36.30
C GLY A 50 -12.64 -8.46 -34.81
N PRO A 51 -13.01 -9.42 -33.95
CA PRO A 51 -12.98 -9.21 -32.51
C PRO A 51 -11.55 -8.91 -32.05
N LEU A 52 -11.45 -8.05 -31.04
CA LEU A 52 -10.18 -7.76 -30.40
C LEU A 52 -9.66 -9.01 -29.68
N LYS A 53 -8.42 -9.38 -29.96
CA LYS A 53 -7.66 -10.38 -29.20
C LYS A 53 -7.25 -9.78 -27.87
N THR A 54 -8.01 -10.09 -26.82
CA THR A 54 -7.69 -9.66 -25.46
C THR A 54 -6.44 -10.38 -24.95
N PRO A 55 -5.56 -9.71 -24.19
CA PRO A 55 -4.42 -10.35 -23.53
C PRO A 55 -4.80 -11.56 -22.68
N TYR A 56 -3.94 -12.59 -22.70
CA TYR A 56 -4.11 -13.81 -21.89
C TYR A 56 -3.71 -13.60 -20.42
N ASP A 57 -2.74 -12.72 -20.15
CA ASP A 57 -2.24 -12.37 -18.83
C ASP A 57 -1.98 -10.85 -18.74
N VAL A 58 -1.32 -10.43 -17.66
CA VAL A 58 -0.98 -9.02 -17.39
C VAL A 58 -0.14 -8.40 -18.51
N VAL A 59 -0.32 -7.09 -18.71
CA VAL A 59 0.26 -6.34 -19.84
C VAL A 59 1.01 -5.09 -19.42
N ALA A 60 1.08 -4.82 -18.12
CA ALA A 60 1.86 -3.75 -17.54
C ALA A 60 2.88 -4.28 -16.52
N HIS A 61 4.14 -3.91 -16.70
CA HIS A 61 5.27 -4.18 -15.81
C HIS A 61 6.17 -2.94 -15.64
N THR A 62 5.64 -1.73 -15.86
CA THR A 62 6.40 -0.47 -15.74
C THR A 62 6.94 -0.31 -14.32
N LEU A 63 8.20 -0.69 -14.13
CA LEU A 63 8.83 -0.85 -12.82
C LEU A 63 8.86 0.45 -12.01
N PRO A 64 9.16 1.63 -12.59
CA PRO A 64 9.14 2.88 -11.84
C PRO A 64 7.78 3.18 -11.21
N LEU A 65 6.68 2.93 -11.95
CA LEU A 65 5.33 3.12 -11.43
C LEU A 65 5.03 2.16 -10.27
N LEU A 66 5.38 0.88 -10.40
CA LEU A 66 5.17 -0.12 -9.35
C LEU A 66 6.01 0.15 -8.10
N MET A 67 7.21 0.72 -8.28
CA MET A 67 8.15 1.03 -7.19
C MET A 67 7.91 2.41 -6.56
N GLY A 68 7.03 3.24 -7.13
CA GLY A 68 6.81 4.61 -6.67
C GLY A 68 7.99 5.55 -6.94
N VAL A 69 8.73 5.30 -8.03
CA VAL A 69 9.90 6.08 -8.45
C VAL A 69 9.52 6.99 -9.61
N GLU A 70 9.79 8.29 -9.48
CA GLU A 70 9.62 9.24 -10.57
C GLU A 70 10.68 8.99 -11.66
N THR A 71 10.21 8.77 -12.88
CA THR A 71 11.06 8.63 -14.06
C THR A 71 10.53 9.50 -15.19
N VAL A 72 11.44 10.25 -15.81
CA VAL A 72 11.15 11.14 -16.94
C VAL A 72 11.88 10.61 -18.16
N THR A 73 11.13 10.31 -19.23
CA THR A 73 11.71 10.04 -20.54
C THR A 73 12.15 11.37 -21.16
N VAL A 74 13.36 11.39 -21.69
CA VAL A 74 13.92 12.53 -22.42
C VAL A 74 14.29 12.03 -23.81
N ASP A 75 13.64 12.56 -24.84
CA ASP A 75 13.86 12.16 -26.23
C ASP A 75 14.88 13.07 -26.91
N ALA A 76 14.95 14.35 -26.49
CA ALA A 76 15.93 15.29 -27.00
C ALA A 76 17.37 14.91 -26.58
N SER A 77 18.31 15.10 -27.50
CA SER A 77 19.74 15.04 -27.16
C SER A 77 20.07 16.08 -26.09
N PHE A 78 20.82 15.67 -25.06
CA PHE A 78 21.29 16.55 -24.00
C PHE A 78 22.71 16.19 -23.58
N SER A 79 23.39 17.13 -22.92
CA SER A 79 24.67 16.90 -22.25
C SER A 79 24.50 17.13 -20.76
N ALA A 80 25.13 16.30 -19.95
CA ALA A 80 25.16 16.44 -18.51
C ALA A 80 26.55 16.03 -18.02
N ASP A 81 27.14 16.84 -17.12
CA ASP A 81 28.29 16.40 -16.35
C ASP A 81 27.81 15.28 -15.43
N ALA A 82 28.21 14.03 -15.71
CA ALA A 82 27.71 12.87 -15.00
C ALA A 82 28.76 11.76 -14.90
N ASP A 83 28.84 11.14 -13.72
CA ASP A 83 29.79 10.07 -13.43
C ASP A 83 29.12 8.71 -13.62
N LEU A 84 29.81 7.78 -14.27
CA LEU A 84 29.34 6.40 -14.37
C LEU A 84 29.42 5.72 -13.01
N MET A 85 28.28 5.24 -12.52
CA MET A 85 28.21 4.46 -11.28
C MET A 85 28.52 3.00 -11.56
N GLU A 86 29.66 2.50 -11.07
CA GLU A 86 30.05 1.08 -11.17
C GLU A 86 29.25 0.18 -10.21
N SER A 87 28.73 0.76 -9.12
CA SER A 87 27.83 0.07 -8.18
C SER A 87 26.80 1.04 -7.63
N ILE A 88 25.63 0.50 -7.26
CA ILE A 88 24.59 1.25 -6.56
C ILE A 88 24.66 0.85 -5.09
N LYS A 89 25.07 1.79 -4.24
CA LYS A 89 25.02 1.62 -2.78
C LYS A 89 23.64 2.01 -2.28
N LYS A 90 23.11 1.23 -1.35
CA LYS A 90 21.92 1.62 -0.59
C LYS A 90 22.23 2.96 0.12
N PRO A 91 21.32 3.96 0.08
CA PRO A 91 21.54 5.19 0.82
C PRO A 91 21.63 4.91 2.33
N GLU A 92 22.52 5.63 3.00
CA GLU A 92 22.69 5.54 4.45
C GLU A 92 21.55 6.27 5.18
N GLY A 93 21.15 5.73 6.34
CA GLY A 93 20.26 6.45 7.25
C GLY A 93 21.01 7.58 7.96
N GLU A 94 20.27 8.54 8.50
CA GLU A 94 20.87 9.66 9.22
C GLU A 94 20.03 10.08 10.43
N ILE A 95 20.71 10.68 11.41
CA ILE A 95 20.07 11.40 12.51
C ILE A 95 20.57 12.82 12.46
N SER A 96 19.65 13.76 12.29
CA SER A 96 19.94 15.20 12.28
C SER A 96 19.48 15.86 13.58
N GLY A 97 20.15 16.95 13.96
CA GLY A 97 19.88 17.71 15.18
C GLY A 97 20.66 17.24 16.42
N GLU A 98 20.54 18.02 17.49
CA GLU A 98 21.33 17.86 18.72
C GLU A 98 20.88 16.68 19.59
N ASN A 99 21.68 16.36 20.61
CA ASN A 99 21.42 15.25 21.53
C ASN A 99 20.31 15.59 22.56
N ASP A 100 20.19 16.87 22.94
CA ASP A 100 19.18 17.35 23.87
C ASP A 100 17.90 17.71 23.09
N ALA A 101 17.05 16.70 22.90
CA ALA A 101 15.86 16.79 22.08
C ALA A 101 14.65 16.32 22.87
N PHE A 102 13.51 16.97 22.65
CA PHE A 102 12.22 16.49 23.16
C PHE A 102 11.83 15.15 22.53
N GLY A 103 12.17 14.94 21.26
CA GLY A 103 11.92 13.69 20.55
C GLY A 103 12.57 13.65 19.18
N TYR A 104 12.30 12.59 18.44
CA TYR A 104 12.75 12.42 17.07
C TYR A 104 11.54 12.19 16.18
N VAL A 105 11.52 12.88 15.05
CA VAL A 105 10.52 12.71 14.01
C VAL A 105 11.14 12.04 12.79
N TRP A 106 10.38 11.18 12.15
CA TRP A 106 10.73 10.58 10.86
C TRP A 106 9.45 10.38 10.08
N GLY A 107 9.57 10.03 8.82
CA GLY A 107 8.38 9.83 8.01
C GLY A 107 8.75 9.15 6.72
N TYR A 108 7.71 9.02 5.92
CA TYR A 108 7.52 8.24 4.71
C TYR A 108 8.47 8.48 3.52
N SER A 109 9.76 8.54 3.77
CA SER A 109 10.84 8.60 2.78
C SER A 109 11.04 7.27 2.04
N SER A 110 10.73 6.14 2.68
CA SER A 110 10.78 4.79 2.13
C SER A 110 9.80 3.85 2.86
N ASN A 111 9.70 2.59 2.46
CA ASN A 111 8.95 1.59 3.24
C ASN A 111 9.75 1.11 4.48
N GLU A 112 11.04 1.40 4.58
CA GLU A 112 11.87 1.04 5.75
C GLU A 112 11.52 1.85 7.00
N ASP A 113 10.84 2.99 6.83
CA ASP A 113 10.30 3.80 7.93
C ASP A 113 9.31 2.99 8.79
N VAL A 114 8.64 1.99 8.21
CA VAL A 114 7.76 1.06 8.92
C VAL A 114 8.56 0.04 9.73
N ILE A 115 9.71 -0.41 9.21
CA ILE A 115 10.63 -1.29 9.97
C ILE A 115 11.13 -0.54 11.22
N ALA A 116 11.54 0.72 11.06
CA ALA A 116 11.93 1.56 12.18
C ALA A 116 10.80 1.69 13.22
N LEU A 117 9.56 1.95 12.78
CA LEU A 117 8.39 1.99 13.67
C LEU A 117 8.21 0.66 14.42
N ASN A 118 8.19 -0.48 13.73
CA ASN A 118 8.04 -1.80 14.35
C ASN A 118 9.12 -2.07 15.41
N ARG A 119 10.37 -1.77 15.10
CA ARG A 119 11.50 -1.95 16.02
C ARG A 119 11.40 -1.05 17.24
N LEU A 120 10.96 0.20 17.07
CA LEU A 120 10.74 1.13 18.18
C LEU A 120 9.59 0.66 19.09
N LEU A 121 8.45 0.28 18.51
CA LEU A 121 7.30 -0.23 19.26
C LEU A 121 7.65 -1.52 20.01
N LYS A 122 8.42 -2.43 19.39
CA LYS A 122 8.91 -3.66 20.03
C LYS A 122 9.81 -3.39 21.24
N LYS A 123 10.54 -2.27 21.25
CA LYS A 123 11.35 -1.82 22.39
C LYS A 123 10.54 -1.04 23.45
N GLY A 124 9.23 -0.88 23.24
CA GLY A 124 8.35 -0.19 24.18
C GLY A 124 8.48 1.33 24.14
N TYR A 125 8.96 1.90 23.01
CA TYR A 125 8.88 3.33 22.78
C TYR A 125 7.44 3.72 22.44
N GLU A 126 7.01 4.88 22.93
CA GLU A 126 5.75 5.49 22.53
C GLU A 126 5.96 6.24 21.22
N ALA A 127 5.16 5.90 20.21
CA ALA A 127 5.19 6.53 18.92
C ALA A 127 3.83 7.11 18.54
N TRP A 128 3.83 8.18 17.75
CA TRP A 128 2.62 8.84 17.28
C TRP A 128 2.72 9.20 15.80
N TRP A 129 1.60 9.17 15.10
CA TRP A 129 1.44 9.96 13.87
C TRP A 129 0.98 11.38 14.21
N MET A 130 1.61 12.35 13.56
CA MET A 130 1.14 13.73 13.50
C MET A 130 0.05 13.83 12.45
N THR A 131 -1.18 14.17 12.84
CA THR A 131 -2.32 14.20 11.89
C THR A 131 -2.46 15.52 11.16
N GLU A 132 -1.70 16.52 11.58
CA GLU A 132 -1.66 17.86 11.01
C GLU A 132 -0.20 18.18 10.65
N ALA A 133 -0.01 19.09 9.69
CA ALA A 133 1.32 19.59 9.36
C ALA A 133 1.87 20.43 10.52
N PHE A 134 3.19 20.45 10.68
CA PHE A 134 3.84 21.27 11.70
C PHE A 134 5.22 21.73 11.24
N THR A 135 5.78 22.72 11.92
CA THR A 135 7.14 23.23 11.66
C THR A 135 8.02 23.00 12.88
N ALA A 136 9.21 22.44 12.67
CA ALA A 136 10.23 22.30 13.71
C ALA A 136 11.61 22.50 13.09
N GLY A 137 12.50 23.22 13.78
CA GLY A 137 13.87 23.47 13.30
C GLY A 137 13.94 24.14 11.92
N GLY A 138 12.98 25.01 11.59
CA GLY A 138 12.90 25.68 10.28
C GLY A 138 12.47 24.79 9.11
N ARG A 139 12.04 23.55 9.38
CA ARG A 139 11.54 22.60 8.39
C ARG A 139 10.06 22.30 8.61
N GLU A 140 9.30 22.24 7.53
CA GLU A 140 7.92 21.79 7.52
C GLU A 140 7.84 20.26 7.42
N TYR A 141 6.94 19.67 8.20
CA TYR A 141 6.64 18.24 8.24
C TYR A 141 5.17 18.02 7.88
N ALA A 142 4.92 17.09 6.98
CA ALA A 142 3.59 16.80 6.47
C ALA A 142 2.76 15.93 7.45
N PRO A 143 1.43 15.92 7.31
CA PRO A 143 0.59 14.93 8.00
C PRO A 143 1.07 13.50 7.74
N GLY A 144 1.07 12.69 8.78
CA GLY A 144 1.62 11.33 8.79
C GLY A 144 3.08 11.24 9.26
N THR A 145 3.76 12.35 9.51
CA THR A 145 5.08 12.30 10.17
C THR A 145 4.95 11.56 11.51
N MET A 146 5.80 10.56 11.70
CA MET A 146 5.90 9.80 12.92
C MET A 146 6.80 10.52 13.92
N MET A 147 6.52 10.35 15.21
CA MET A 147 7.33 10.88 16.29
C MET A 147 7.51 9.83 17.37
N VAL A 148 8.68 9.83 18.00
CA VAL A 148 8.99 9.11 19.23
C VAL A 148 9.55 10.10 20.26
N ALA A 149 9.09 10.01 21.50
CA ALA A 149 9.55 10.87 22.58
C ALA A 149 10.95 10.45 23.06
N ALA A 150 11.80 11.42 23.38
CA ALA A 150 13.12 11.13 23.89
C ALA A 150 13.05 10.48 25.28
N ARG A 151 13.82 9.39 25.43
CA ARG A 151 14.07 8.73 26.72
C ARG A 151 15.46 8.09 26.69
N PRO A 152 16.06 7.74 27.85
CA PRO A 152 17.36 7.08 27.89
C PRO A 152 17.41 5.85 26.97
N GLY A 153 18.49 5.75 26.18
CA GLY A 153 18.69 4.66 25.22
C GLY A 153 18.18 4.91 23.80
N LEU A 154 17.20 5.81 23.59
CA LEU A 154 16.59 6.03 22.28
C LEU A 154 17.63 6.37 21.22
N ARG A 155 18.50 7.34 21.50
CA ARG A 155 19.47 7.81 20.50
C ARG A 155 20.42 6.69 20.04
N ALA A 156 20.86 5.83 20.95
CA ALA A 156 21.68 4.66 20.63
C ALA A 156 20.92 3.65 19.76
N ASP A 157 19.63 3.44 20.05
CA ASP A 157 18.78 2.58 19.23
C ASP A 157 18.56 3.14 17.82
N LEU A 158 18.32 4.45 17.70
CA LEU A 158 18.22 5.12 16.41
C LEU A 158 19.55 5.03 15.63
N GLN A 159 20.69 5.18 16.32
CA GLN A 159 22.03 5.04 15.74
C GLN A 159 22.29 3.64 15.19
N GLU A 160 21.77 2.61 15.85
CA GLU A 160 21.85 1.24 15.32
C GLU A 160 20.93 1.05 14.11
N MET A 161 19.71 1.62 14.13
CA MET A 161 18.78 1.51 13.01
C MET A 161 19.34 2.14 11.73
N VAL A 162 19.90 3.34 11.80
CA VAL A 162 20.40 4.06 10.61
C VAL A 162 21.62 3.40 9.95
N LYS A 163 22.30 2.46 10.63
CA LYS A 163 23.39 1.65 10.02
C LYS A 163 22.88 0.66 8.99
N SER A 164 21.64 0.18 9.13
CA SER A 164 21.07 -0.87 8.28
C SER A 164 19.85 -0.40 7.48
N LEU A 165 19.16 0.63 7.97
CA LEU A 165 17.97 1.19 7.36
C LEU A 165 18.25 2.58 6.75
N CYS A 166 17.68 2.82 5.57
CA CYS A 166 17.63 4.12 4.92
C CYS A 166 16.48 4.95 5.52
N VAL A 167 16.62 5.28 6.80
CA VAL A 167 15.65 6.07 7.57
C VAL A 167 16.32 7.35 8.05
N ARG A 168 15.56 8.46 8.02
CA ARG A 168 16.05 9.78 8.41
C ARG A 168 15.29 10.29 9.62
N PHE A 169 15.97 10.34 10.76
CA PHE A 169 15.43 10.94 11.98
C PHE A 169 15.87 12.40 12.09
N ALA A 170 14.97 13.25 12.54
CA ALA A 170 15.26 14.64 12.88
C ALA A 170 14.88 14.90 14.33
N ALA A 171 15.82 15.41 15.11
CA ALA A 171 15.57 15.83 16.47
C ALA A 171 14.64 17.06 16.49
N VAL A 172 13.66 17.07 17.38
CA VAL A 172 12.80 18.23 17.64
C VAL A 172 13.01 18.71 19.08
N ALA A 173 13.18 20.02 19.24
CA ALA A 173 13.51 20.63 20.53
C ALA A 173 12.32 20.73 21.49
N ALA A 174 11.09 20.73 20.95
CA ALA A 174 9.85 20.85 21.71
C ALA A 174 8.75 20.00 21.07
N ASP A 175 7.67 19.81 21.82
CA ASP A 175 6.45 19.19 21.32
C ASP A 175 5.83 20.07 20.21
N PRO A 176 5.54 19.52 19.01
CA PRO A 176 4.84 20.23 17.96
C PRO A 176 3.43 20.75 18.31
N GLN A 177 2.79 20.27 19.39
CA GLN A 177 1.45 20.68 19.85
C GLN A 177 0.35 20.55 18.78
N VAL A 178 0.49 19.57 17.88
CA VAL A 178 -0.54 19.22 16.88
C VAL A 178 -1.31 17.97 17.28
N LYS A 179 -2.47 17.74 16.65
CA LYS A 179 -3.23 16.50 16.86
C LYS A 179 -2.40 15.28 16.47
N THR A 180 -2.56 14.21 17.24
CA THR A 180 -1.82 12.97 17.03
C THR A 180 -2.71 11.74 17.10
N MET A 181 -2.19 10.64 16.54
CA MET A 181 -2.70 9.28 16.74
C MET A 181 -1.60 8.43 17.36
N THR A 182 -1.88 7.79 18.49
CA THR A 182 -0.94 6.87 19.13
C THR A 182 -0.77 5.61 18.30
N LEU A 183 0.47 5.26 17.99
CA LEU A 183 0.84 4.02 17.34
C LEU A 183 1.21 2.98 18.39
N LYS A 184 0.66 1.78 18.26
CA LYS A 184 0.86 0.67 19.21
C LYS A 184 1.22 -0.61 18.45
N PRO A 185 1.90 -1.58 19.09
CA PRO A 185 1.98 -2.93 18.55
C PRO A 185 0.57 -3.45 18.21
N VAL A 186 0.40 -4.01 17.02
CA VAL A 186 -0.91 -4.47 16.52
C VAL A 186 -1.02 -5.98 16.65
N ARG A 187 -2.11 -6.47 17.24
CA ARG A 187 -2.45 -7.90 17.20
C ARG A 187 -3.09 -8.20 15.84
N LEU A 188 -2.27 -8.57 14.88
CA LEU A 188 -2.68 -8.75 13.49
C LEU A 188 -2.96 -10.22 13.15
N GLY A 189 -4.17 -10.51 12.67
CA GLY A 189 -4.51 -11.79 12.06
C GLY A 189 -4.44 -11.73 10.53
N LEU A 190 -3.80 -12.71 9.89
CA LEU A 190 -3.86 -12.93 8.45
C LEU A 190 -4.65 -14.21 8.18
N TYR A 191 -5.80 -14.07 7.52
CA TYR A 191 -6.61 -15.24 7.17
C TYR A 191 -5.90 -16.13 6.16
N LYS A 192 -5.81 -17.42 6.48
CA LYS A 192 -5.17 -18.44 5.67
C LYS A 192 -6.12 -19.62 5.50
N SER A 193 -6.81 -19.65 4.37
CA SER A 193 -7.67 -20.79 4.02
C SER A 193 -6.83 -21.99 3.59
N TRP A 194 -7.40 -23.18 3.73
CA TRP A 194 -6.89 -24.37 3.03
C TRP A 194 -7.05 -24.30 1.50
N THR A 195 -7.93 -23.42 1.01
CA THR A 195 -7.89 -23.04 -0.42
C THR A 195 -6.68 -22.13 -0.65
N ALA A 196 -5.72 -22.61 -1.44
CA ALA A 196 -4.48 -21.87 -1.69
C ALA A 196 -4.77 -20.48 -2.30
N SER A 197 -4.25 -19.43 -1.67
CA SER A 197 -4.19 -18.09 -2.23
C SER A 197 -2.73 -17.69 -2.41
N MET A 198 -2.34 -17.36 -3.64
CA MET A 198 -1.00 -16.80 -3.90
C MET A 198 -0.81 -15.47 -3.18
N ASP A 199 -1.87 -14.66 -3.10
CA ASP A 199 -1.83 -13.35 -2.45
C ASP A 199 -1.62 -13.46 -0.94
N GLU A 200 -2.19 -14.49 -0.27
CA GLU A 200 -1.88 -14.78 1.14
C GLU A 200 -0.38 -14.98 1.33
N GLY A 201 0.25 -15.79 0.49
CA GLY A 201 1.69 -16.05 0.55
C GLY A 201 2.55 -14.80 0.33
N TRP A 202 2.18 -13.94 -0.62
CA TRP A 202 2.85 -12.66 -0.85
C TRP A 202 2.61 -11.67 0.29
N THR A 203 1.38 -11.59 0.80
CA THR A 203 1.03 -10.75 1.96
C THR A 203 1.87 -11.14 3.17
N ARG A 204 1.93 -12.45 3.44
CA ARG A 204 2.75 -13.01 4.50
C ARG A 204 4.23 -12.65 4.34
N TRP A 205 4.79 -12.86 3.15
CA TRP A 205 6.18 -12.51 2.86
C TRP A 205 6.46 -11.02 3.06
N VAL A 206 5.58 -10.12 2.58
CA VAL A 206 5.73 -8.68 2.78
C VAL A 206 5.66 -8.33 4.27
N LEU A 207 4.70 -8.84 5.04
CA LEU A 207 4.63 -8.57 6.49
C LEU A 207 5.93 -9.00 7.20
N GLU A 208 6.50 -10.15 6.83
CA GLU A 208 7.79 -10.63 7.35
C GLU A 208 8.96 -9.70 6.96
N GLN A 209 9.05 -9.28 5.69
CA GLN A 209 10.12 -8.39 5.22
C GLN A 209 10.11 -7.02 5.92
N TYR A 210 8.94 -6.55 6.34
CA TYR A 210 8.77 -5.26 6.99
C TYR A 210 8.62 -5.33 8.51
N GLU A 211 8.88 -6.51 9.11
CA GLU A 211 8.86 -6.75 10.57
C GLU A 211 7.50 -6.46 11.23
N LEU A 212 6.39 -6.65 10.51
CA LEU A 212 5.03 -6.58 11.04
C LEU A 212 4.63 -7.96 11.58
N PRO A 213 4.53 -8.15 12.91
CA PRO A 213 4.13 -9.43 13.48
C PRO A 213 2.67 -9.74 13.13
N TYR A 214 2.37 -11.00 12.80
CA TYR A 214 1.03 -11.48 12.51
C TYR A 214 0.87 -12.94 12.97
N GLU A 215 -0.38 -13.36 13.19
CA GLU A 215 -0.74 -14.78 13.33
C GLU A 215 -1.52 -15.23 12.09
N SER A 216 -1.23 -16.44 11.60
CA SER A 216 -2.11 -17.09 10.63
C SER A 216 -3.41 -17.52 11.30
N VAL A 217 -4.54 -17.12 10.72
CA VAL A 217 -5.89 -17.45 11.20
C VAL A 217 -6.51 -18.43 10.22
N LEU A 218 -6.66 -19.68 10.62
CA LEU A 218 -7.21 -20.74 9.76
C LEU A 218 -8.74 -20.70 9.74
N ASP A 219 -9.35 -21.44 8.81
CA ASP A 219 -10.81 -21.53 8.70
C ASP A 219 -11.45 -21.95 10.03
N LYS A 220 -10.82 -22.88 10.77
CA LYS A 220 -11.28 -23.35 12.09
C LYS A 220 -11.24 -22.26 13.17
N ASP A 221 -10.29 -21.33 13.09
CA ASP A 221 -10.12 -20.28 14.08
C ASP A 221 -11.21 -19.22 13.89
N ILE A 222 -11.54 -18.88 12.65
CA ILE A 222 -12.69 -18.02 12.33
C ILE A 222 -14.00 -18.66 12.78
N ARG A 223 -14.17 -19.97 12.54
CA ARG A 223 -15.36 -20.71 13.03
C ARG A 223 -15.46 -20.78 14.54
N ALA A 224 -14.33 -20.84 15.25
CA ALA A 224 -14.32 -20.85 16.72
C ALA A 224 -14.76 -19.51 17.31
N GLY A 225 -14.45 -18.39 16.64
CA GLY A 225 -14.86 -17.05 17.09
C GLY A 225 -13.84 -16.41 18.03
N GLU A 226 -14.32 -15.56 18.95
CA GLU A 226 -13.48 -14.84 19.94
C GLU A 226 -12.33 -14.03 19.32
N LEU A 227 -12.52 -13.60 18.06
CA LEU A 227 -11.47 -12.97 17.27
C LEU A 227 -10.97 -11.65 17.88
N HIS A 228 -11.85 -10.88 18.53
CA HIS A 228 -11.49 -9.59 19.13
C HIS A 228 -10.61 -9.72 20.38
N ASP A 229 -10.68 -10.87 21.06
CA ASP A 229 -9.85 -11.17 22.22
C ASP A 229 -8.42 -11.47 21.79
N ARG A 230 -8.22 -11.84 20.52
CA ARG A 230 -6.91 -12.18 19.94
C ARG A 230 -6.36 -11.10 19.04
N PHE A 231 -7.21 -10.40 18.29
CA PHE A 231 -6.81 -9.52 17.21
C PHE A 231 -7.43 -8.12 17.35
N ASP A 232 -6.68 -7.12 16.90
CA ASP A 232 -7.18 -5.76 16.67
C ASP A 232 -7.57 -5.60 15.19
N VAL A 233 -6.82 -6.28 14.30
CA VAL A 233 -6.97 -6.20 12.85
C VAL A 233 -6.97 -7.62 12.26
N LEU A 234 -7.90 -7.89 11.34
CA LEU A 234 -7.95 -9.11 10.55
C LEU A 234 -7.85 -8.77 9.05
N ILE A 235 -6.90 -9.38 8.35
CA ILE A 235 -6.74 -9.25 6.90
C ILE A 235 -7.34 -10.48 6.19
N LEU A 236 -8.21 -10.24 5.22
CA LEU A 236 -8.61 -11.24 4.22
C LEU A 236 -7.82 -10.99 2.92
N PRO A 237 -6.94 -11.92 2.50
CA PRO A 237 -6.15 -11.78 1.28
C PRO A 237 -7.01 -11.90 0.02
N ASP A 238 -6.45 -11.56 -1.14
CA ASP A 238 -7.14 -11.65 -2.43
C ASP A 238 -7.62 -13.08 -2.71
N MET A 239 -8.93 -13.28 -2.54
CA MET A 239 -9.63 -14.53 -2.71
C MET A 239 -11.13 -14.24 -2.89
N ASP A 240 -11.81 -15.03 -3.71
CA ASP A 240 -13.24 -14.85 -3.93
C ASP A 240 -14.08 -15.31 -2.71
N GLU A 241 -15.26 -14.70 -2.56
CA GLU A 241 -16.20 -14.97 -1.47
C GLU A 241 -16.54 -16.47 -1.33
N ARG A 242 -16.70 -17.19 -2.45
CA ARG A 242 -17.07 -18.61 -2.40
C ARG A 242 -15.93 -19.42 -1.80
N SER A 243 -14.69 -19.16 -2.19
CA SER A 243 -13.51 -19.81 -1.61
C SER A 243 -13.35 -19.48 -0.12
N ILE A 244 -13.61 -18.24 0.30
CA ILE A 244 -13.61 -17.86 1.73
C ILE A 244 -14.63 -18.69 2.53
N ILE A 245 -15.87 -18.77 2.04
CA ILE A 245 -16.99 -19.37 2.78
C ILE A 245 -16.98 -20.89 2.72
N ARG A 246 -16.80 -21.46 1.53
CA ARG A 246 -16.89 -22.91 1.30
C ARG A 246 -15.55 -23.62 1.44
N GLY A 247 -14.45 -22.90 1.23
CA GLY A 247 -13.10 -23.45 1.26
C GLY A 247 -12.92 -24.64 0.32
N LEU A 248 -12.00 -25.53 0.70
CA LEU A 248 -11.63 -26.68 -0.10
C LEU A 248 -12.72 -27.77 0.00
N PRO A 249 -13.16 -28.39 -1.11
CA PRO A 249 -14.17 -29.44 -1.08
C PRO A 249 -13.79 -30.62 -0.18
N GLU A 250 -14.77 -31.23 0.50
CA GLU A 250 -14.56 -32.36 1.44
C GLU A 250 -13.83 -33.56 0.84
N ASN A 251 -13.94 -33.77 -0.48
CA ASN A 251 -13.31 -34.89 -1.18
C ASN A 251 -11.91 -34.55 -1.75
N ALA A 252 -11.41 -33.32 -1.55
CA ALA A 252 -10.13 -32.87 -2.11
C ALA A 252 -8.94 -33.06 -1.17
N ALA A 253 -9.16 -33.25 0.14
CA ALA A 253 -8.12 -33.46 1.15
C ALA A 253 -8.71 -34.12 2.42
N PRO A 254 -7.89 -34.57 3.40
CA PRO A 254 -8.36 -34.96 4.73
C PRO A 254 -9.24 -33.90 5.40
N ALA A 255 -10.17 -34.33 6.25
CA ALA A 255 -11.23 -33.48 6.81
C ALA A 255 -10.70 -32.23 7.51
N GLU A 256 -9.55 -32.31 8.20
CA GLU A 256 -8.90 -31.18 8.87
C GLU A 256 -8.43 -30.05 7.91
N TYR A 257 -8.32 -30.34 6.62
CA TYR A 257 -7.88 -29.43 5.55
C TYR A 257 -9.00 -29.05 4.57
N THR A 258 -10.25 -29.36 4.89
CA THR A 258 -11.41 -29.07 4.03
C THR A 258 -12.41 -28.13 4.69
N GLY A 259 -13.31 -27.58 3.89
CA GLY A 259 -14.28 -26.56 4.29
C GLY A 259 -13.68 -25.16 4.40
N GLY A 260 -14.56 -24.16 4.51
CA GLY A 260 -14.22 -22.75 4.70
C GLY A 260 -14.79 -22.22 6.00
N ILE A 261 -14.90 -20.90 6.14
CA ILE A 261 -15.39 -20.30 7.38
C ILE A 261 -16.89 -20.57 7.63
N GLY A 262 -17.66 -20.88 6.58
CA GLY A 262 -19.11 -21.07 6.65
C GLY A 262 -19.87 -19.83 7.15
N GLU A 263 -21.19 -19.92 7.25
CA GLU A 263 -22.02 -18.81 7.74
C GLU A 263 -21.75 -18.49 9.23
N VAL A 264 -21.33 -19.48 10.02
CA VAL A 264 -20.89 -19.24 11.41
C VAL A 264 -19.66 -18.32 11.46
N GLY A 265 -18.69 -18.54 10.58
CA GLY A 265 -17.51 -17.69 10.49
C GLY A 265 -17.81 -16.29 9.97
N VAL A 266 -18.78 -16.15 9.06
CA VAL A 266 -19.30 -14.84 8.64
C VAL A 266 -19.82 -14.06 9.86
N ALA A 267 -20.68 -14.69 10.66
CA ALA A 267 -21.23 -14.06 11.87
C ALA A 267 -20.15 -13.72 12.90
N HIS A 268 -19.09 -14.53 13.02
CA HIS A 268 -17.96 -14.23 13.89
C HIS A 268 -17.08 -13.07 13.41
N ILE A 269 -16.87 -12.94 12.10
CA ILE A 269 -16.19 -11.76 11.52
C ILE A 269 -17.05 -10.51 11.73
N GLU A 270 -18.36 -10.58 11.51
CA GLU A 270 -19.25 -9.44 11.79
C GLU A 270 -19.19 -9.04 13.28
N LYS A 271 -19.29 -10.00 14.20
CA LYS A 271 -19.17 -9.78 15.65
C LYS A 271 -17.82 -9.15 16.02
N PHE A 272 -16.74 -9.59 15.39
CA PHE A 272 -15.39 -9.02 15.58
C PHE A 272 -15.35 -7.54 15.24
N VAL A 273 -15.88 -7.16 14.07
CA VAL A 273 -15.91 -5.75 13.66
C VAL A 273 -16.82 -4.94 14.58
N LYS A 274 -18.01 -5.44 14.91
CA LYS A 274 -18.95 -4.78 15.83
C LYS A 274 -18.37 -4.54 17.23
N ALA A 275 -17.47 -5.43 17.68
CA ALA A 275 -16.80 -5.30 18.97
C ALA A 275 -15.71 -4.21 19.01
N GLY A 276 -15.28 -3.67 17.86
CA GLY A 276 -14.20 -2.69 17.76
C GLY A 276 -13.05 -3.11 16.85
N GLY A 277 -13.08 -4.33 16.33
CA GLY A 277 -12.05 -4.85 15.43
C GLY A 277 -12.08 -4.19 14.05
N THR A 278 -10.95 -4.26 13.35
CA THR A 278 -10.83 -3.80 11.96
C THR A 278 -10.72 -4.97 11.00
N LEU A 279 -11.63 -5.04 10.03
CA LEU A 279 -11.51 -5.95 8.89
C LEU A 279 -10.85 -5.22 7.71
N ILE A 280 -9.73 -5.73 7.21
CA ILE A 280 -9.10 -5.28 5.97
C ILE A 280 -9.31 -6.36 4.91
N THR A 281 -9.85 -6.00 3.75
CA THR A 281 -10.00 -6.94 2.64
C THR A 281 -9.16 -6.51 1.45
N LEU A 282 -8.44 -7.45 0.84
CA LEU A 282 -7.62 -7.21 -0.34
C LEU A 282 -8.34 -7.67 -1.60
N ASN A 283 -8.38 -6.78 -2.60
CA ASN A 283 -8.88 -7.00 -3.95
C ASN A 283 -10.24 -7.75 -3.96
N GLN A 284 -10.29 -9.01 -4.42
CA GLN A 284 -11.56 -9.74 -4.55
C GLN A 284 -12.23 -10.09 -3.21
N ALA A 285 -11.48 -10.12 -2.11
CA ALA A 285 -12.05 -10.36 -0.79
C ALA A 285 -12.93 -9.19 -0.33
N ALA A 286 -12.80 -7.99 -0.93
CA ALA A 286 -13.71 -6.88 -0.65
C ALA A 286 -15.15 -7.24 -0.98
N GLN A 287 -15.36 -8.13 -1.95
CA GLN A 287 -16.69 -8.55 -2.31
C GLN A 287 -17.38 -9.37 -1.21
N PHE A 288 -16.62 -10.13 -0.43
CA PHE A 288 -17.14 -10.82 0.76
C PHE A 288 -17.69 -9.81 1.76
N ALA A 289 -16.92 -8.77 2.09
CA ALA A 289 -17.33 -7.76 3.06
C ALA A 289 -18.56 -6.97 2.58
N VAL A 290 -18.55 -6.53 1.32
CA VAL A 290 -19.70 -5.84 0.69
C VAL A 290 -20.98 -6.69 0.79
N ASN A 291 -20.90 -7.97 0.42
CA ASN A 291 -22.07 -8.84 0.36
C ASN A 291 -22.58 -9.27 1.74
N ARG A 292 -21.67 -9.57 2.67
CA ARG A 292 -21.99 -10.25 3.93
C ARG A 292 -22.17 -9.30 5.11
N LEU A 293 -21.53 -8.14 5.09
CA LEU A 293 -21.70 -7.12 6.13
C LEU A 293 -22.70 -6.04 5.71
N HIS A 294 -23.26 -6.15 4.49
CA HIS A 294 -24.24 -5.23 3.92
C HIS A 294 -23.78 -3.76 3.98
N LEU A 295 -22.53 -3.53 3.59
CA LEU A 295 -21.95 -2.20 3.56
C LEU A 295 -22.72 -1.32 2.56
N GLY A 296 -22.86 -0.02 2.84
CA GLY A 296 -23.29 0.99 1.86
C GLY A 296 -22.24 1.24 0.76
N VAL A 297 -21.72 0.18 0.16
CA VAL A 297 -20.70 0.18 -0.90
C VAL A 297 -21.08 -0.86 -1.95
N THR A 298 -20.99 -0.50 -3.23
CA THR A 298 -21.28 -1.41 -4.36
C THR A 298 -20.08 -1.51 -5.29
N ASP A 299 -19.74 -2.72 -5.75
CA ASP A 299 -18.83 -2.91 -6.88
C ASP A 299 -19.58 -2.66 -8.21
N VAL A 300 -19.26 -1.55 -8.88
CA VAL A 300 -19.95 -1.11 -10.10
C VAL A 300 -19.53 -1.86 -11.35
N VAL A 301 -18.39 -2.57 -11.32
CA VAL A 301 -17.89 -3.32 -12.48
C VAL A 301 -18.20 -4.81 -12.42
N ARG A 302 -18.65 -5.33 -11.27
CA ARG A 302 -18.93 -6.77 -11.06
C ARG A 302 -19.77 -7.43 -12.15
N ARG A 303 -20.81 -6.72 -12.61
CA ARG A 303 -21.79 -7.22 -13.60
C ARG A 303 -21.61 -6.60 -14.97
N VAL A 304 -20.53 -5.83 -15.18
CA VAL A 304 -20.25 -5.25 -16.48
C VAL A 304 -19.65 -6.35 -17.36
N PRO A 305 -20.22 -6.61 -18.57
CA PRO A 305 -19.67 -7.58 -19.50
C PRO A 305 -18.20 -7.29 -19.85
N ARG A 306 -17.42 -8.35 -20.06
CA ARG A 306 -15.97 -8.24 -20.31
C ARG A 306 -15.63 -7.40 -21.55
N ASP A 307 -16.47 -7.39 -22.57
CA ASP A 307 -16.30 -6.57 -23.78
C ASP A 307 -16.54 -5.07 -23.51
N ARG A 308 -17.22 -4.73 -22.41
CA ARG A 308 -17.47 -3.36 -21.95
C ARG A 308 -16.46 -2.90 -20.91
N PHE A 309 -16.00 -3.79 -20.03
CA PHE A 309 -14.98 -3.48 -19.03
C PHE A 309 -13.96 -4.61 -18.91
N TYR A 310 -12.70 -4.32 -19.23
CA TYR A 310 -11.61 -5.29 -19.10
C TYR A 310 -10.26 -4.63 -18.86
N VAL A 311 -9.66 -5.00 -17.74
CA VAL A 311 -8.31 -4.59 -17.35
C VAL A 311 -7.55 -5.84 -16.85
N PRO A 312 -6.76 -6.50 -17.72
CA PRO A 312 -6.12 -7.79 -17.43
C PRO A 312 -4.94 -7.73 -16.46
N GLY A 313 -4.43 -6.54 -16.19
CA GLY A 313 -3.18 -6.31 -15.47
C GLY A 313 -2.52 -5.06 -16.02
N SER A 314 -2.98 -3.91 -15.54
CA SER A 314 -2.56 -2.59 -15.99
C SER A 314 -2.27 -1.70 -14.79
N ILE A 315 -1.58 -0.59 -15.00
CA ILE A 315 -1.33 0.39 -13.96
C ILE A 315 -2.21 1.60 -14.23
N LEU A 316 -3.01 1.95 -13.23
CA LEU A 316 -3.95 3.06 -13.25
C LEU A 316 -3.53 4.13 -12.23
N LYS A 317 -3.91 5.37 -12.46
CA LYS A 317 -3.75 6.48 -11.54
C LYS A 317 -4.86 6.43 -10.51
N GLY A 318 -4.50 6.51 -9.25
CA GLY A 318 -5.41 6.82 -8.14
C GLY A 318 -5.11 8.21 -7.59
N LEU A 319 -6.13 8.86 -7.03
CA LEU A 319 -6.06 10.13 -6.32
C LEU A 319 -6.26 9.90 -4.83
N ASN A 320 -5.22 10.17 -4.05
CA ASN A 320 -5.24 10.10 -2.60
C ASN A 320 -6.08 11.21 -2.00
N ARG A 321 -6.98 10.85 -1.08
CA ARG A 321 -7.65 11.80 -0.20
C ARG A 321 -6.63 12.44 0.74
N PRO A 322 -6.43 13.77 0.72
CA PRO A 322 -5.50 14.42 1.65
C PRO A 322 -5.94 14.26 3.10
N GLY A 323 -4.97 14.06 4.00
CA GLY A 323 -5.20 14.01 5.45
C GLY A 323 -5.84 12.73 5.98
N HIS A 324 -6.19 11.76 5.13
CA HIS A 324 -6.68 10.47 5.60
C HIS A 324 -5.51 9.59 6.07
N PRO A 325 -5.56 8.92 7.24
CA PRO A 325 -4.40 8.18 7.75
C PRO A 325 -3.86 7.08 6.81
N ILE A 326 -4.75 6.43 6.06
CA ILE A 326 -4.37 5.44 5.04
C ILE A 326 -3.49 6.05 3.92
N THR A 327 -3.65 7.34 3.61
CA THR A 327 -2.90 8.04 2.55
C THR A 327 -1.69 8.81 3.09
N PHE A 328 -1.39 8.72 4.39
CA PHE A 328 -0.20 9.34 4.95
C PHE A 328 1.08 8.87 4.25
N GLY A 329 1.93 9.84 3.92
CA GLY A 329 3.16 9.59 3.17
C GLY A 329 2.99 9.48 1.65
N PHE A 330 1.78 9.68 1.12
CA PHE A 330 1.57 9.78 -0.31
C PHE A 330 1.38 11.23 -0.75
N GLY A 331 1.82 11.53 -1.98
CA GLY A 331 1.34 12.71 -2.71
C GLY A 331 -0.10 12.52 -3.19
N ARG A 332 -0.60 13.47 -3.98
CA ARG A 332 -1.96 13.37 -4.54
C ARG A 332 -2.13 12.14 -5.43
N ASP A 333 -1.15 11.84 -6.27
CA ASP A 333 -1.26 10.79 -7.28
C ASP A 333 -0.55 9.51 -6.80
N ALA A 334 -1.13 8.35 -7.11
CA ALA A 334 -0.51 7.05 -6.93
C ALA A 334 -0.71 6.16 -8.16
N ALA A 335 0.22 5.24 -8.38
CA ALA A 335 0.15 4.24 -9.44
C ALA A 335 -0.34 2.90 -8.86
N LEU A 336 -1.56 2.51 -9.22
CA LEU A 336 -2.26 1.35 -8.71
C LEU A 336 -2.23 0.24 -9.75
N PHE A 337 -1.69 -0.93 -9.39
CA PHE A 337 -1.83 -2.10 -10.24
C PHE A 337 -3.28 -2.59 -10.18
N PHE A 338 -3.93 -2.75 -11.32
CA PHE A 338 -5.32 -3.19 -11.44
C PHE A 338 -5.38 -4.53 -12.17
N ARG A 339 -6.01 -5.52 -11.52
CA ARG A 339 -6.22 -6.84 -12.13
C ARG A 339 -7.41 -7.53 -11.48
N ARG A 340 -8.49 -7.72 -12.25
CA ARG A 340 -9.74 -8.35 -11.77
C ARG A 340 -10.14 -7.74 -10.43
N SER A 341 -10.24 -6.42 -10.42
CA SER A 341 -10.34 -5.61 -9.23
C SER A 341 -11.73 -4.98 -9.13
N PRO A 342 -12.35 -4.94 -7.94
CA PRO A 342 -13.61 -4.23 -7.77
C PRO A 342 -13.43 -2.72 -7.90
N VAL A 343 -14.49 -2.02 -8.26
CA VAL A 343 -14.52 -0.55 -8.36
C VAL A 343 -15.71 -0.03 -7.57
N PHE A 344 -15.47 0.80 -6.55
CA PHE A 344 -16.48 1.07 -5.55
C PHE A 344 -17.28 2.34 -5.81
N SER A 345 -18.61 2.22 -5.77
CA SER A 345 -19.51 3.32 -5.46
C SER A 345 -19.80 3.33 -3.96
N VAL A 346 -19.62 4.47 -3.31
CA VAL A 346 -19.71 4.61 -1.85
C VAL A 346 -20.92 5.47 -1.49
N SER A 347 -21.89 4.90 -0.77
CA SER A 347 -23.00 5.65 -0.15
C SER A 347 -22.82 5.81 1.36
N GLU A 348 -22.09 4.89 2.00
CA GLU A 348 -21.68 4.95 3.41
C GLU A 348 -20.16 4.75 3.54
N GLY A 349 -19.53 5.52 4.42
CA GLY A 349 -18.08 5.53 4.57
C GLY A 349 -17.40 6.62 3.73
N THR A 350 -16.12 6.44 3.47
CA THR A 350 -15.26 7.43 2.79
C THR A 350 -14.46 6.78 1.68
N GLY A 351 -14.56 7.32 0.47
CA GLY A 351 -13.58 7.08 -0.61
C GLY A 351 -12.23 7.68 -0.21
N VAL A 352 -11.23 6.82 -0.07
CA VAL A 352 -9.87 7.16 0.41
C VAL A 352 -8.92 7.36 -0.75
N VAL A 353 -9.07 6.55 -1.80
CA VAL A 353 -8.34 6.68 -3.06
C VAL A 353 -9.34 6.55 -4.19
N ASP A 354 -9.45 7.56 -5.04
CA ASP A 354 -10.43 7.62 -6.12
C ASP A 354 -9.77 7.58 -7.50
N TYR A 355 -10.44 7.00 -8.49
CA TYR A 355 -9.99 7.05 -9.87
C TYR A 355 -10.38 8.40 -10.50
N PRO A 356 -9.43 9.14 -11.10
CA PRO A 356 -9.74 10.32 -11.90
C PRO A 356 -10.45 9.94 -13.21
N SER A 357 -10.97 10.93 -13.93
CA SER A 357 -11.61 10.71 -15.23
C SER A 357 -10.69 10.10 -16.30
N ALA A 358 -9.40 10.43 -16.26
CA ALA A 358 -8.35 9.80 -17.05
C ALA A 358 -7.36 9.15 -16.09
N CYS A 359 -7.48 7.85 -15.92
CA CYS A 359 -6.72 7.04 -14.98
C CYS A 359 -5.70 6.13 -15.66
N PHE A 360 -5.74 5.89 -16.96
CA PHE A 360 -4.76 5.01 -17.59
C PHE A 360 -3.31 5.52 -17.49
N LEU A 361 -2.38 4.68 -16.99
CA LEU A 361 -0.95 5.00 -16.95
C LEU A 361 -0.10 4.05 -17.80
N SER A 362 -0.37 2.75 -17.78
CA SER A 362 0.41 1.72 -18.49
C SER A 362 -0.38 0.42 -18.64
N GLY A 363 -0.25 -0.26 -19.78
CA GLY A 363 -0.86 -1.56 -20.09
C GLY A 363 -2.01 -1.47 -21.11
N TRP A 364 -3.16 -2.03 -20.73
CA TRP A 364 -4.40 -2.06 -21.52
C TRP A 364 -5.61 -1.68 -20.68
N ILE A 365 -6.54 -0.92 -21.22
CA ILE A 365 -7.83 -0.64 -20.58
C ILE A 365 -8.96 -0.63 -21.60
N THR A 366 -10.09 -1.23 -21.22
CA THR A 366 -11.38 -1.08 -21.90
C THR A 366 -12.42 -0.73 -20.84
N GLY A 367 -13.25 0.29 -21.12
CA GLY A 367 -14.29 0.75 -20.20
C GLY A 367 -13.79 1.71 -19.12
N GLU A 368 -12.86 2.62 -19.44
CA GLU A 368 -12.29 3.58 -18.49
C GLU A 368 -13.36 4.44 -17.80
N GLU A 369 -14.47 4.72 -18.49
CA GLU A 369 -15.62 5.45 -17.98
C GLU A 369 -16.27 4.81 -16.74
N HIS A 370 -16.12 3.50 -16.56
CA HIS A 370 -16.64 2.79 -15.39
C HIS A 370 -15.83 3.07 -14.11
N LEU A 371 -14.60 3.57 -14.24
CA LEU A 371 -13.72 3.92 -13.12
C LEU A 371 -13.91 5.36 -12.66
N SER A 372 -14.22 6.28 -13.58
CA SER A 372 -14.26 7.72 -13.33
C SER A 372 -15.10 8.10 -12.10
N GLY A 373 -14.46 8.75 -11.12
CA GLY A 373 -15.10 9.23 -9.90
C GLY A 373 -15.50 8.14 -8.90
N ARG A 374 -15.04 6.90 -9.11
CA ARG A 374 -15.24 5.76 -8.20
C ARG A 374 -14.01 5.53 -7.34
N SER A 375 -14.19 4.78 -6.26
CA SER A 375 -13.11 4.55 -5.28
C SER A 375 -12.39 3.22 -5.51
N ALA A 376 -11.07 3.25 -5.34
CA ALA A 376 -10.16 2.11 -5.27
C ALA A 376 -9.93 1.63 -3.82
N ILE A 377 -9.95 2.57 -2.85
CA ILE A 377 -9.90 2.25 -1.42
C ILE A 377 -11.08 2.93 -0.72
N VAL A 378 -11.76 2.18 0.16
CA VAL A 378 -12.89 2.68 0.94
C VAL A 378 -12.67 2.37 2.42
N ASP A 379 -12.96 3.35 3.27
CA ASP A 379 -13.02 3.21 4.71
C ASP A 379 -14.47 3.32 5.20
N VAL A 380 -15.01 2.25 5.79
CA VAL A 380 -16.40 2.19 6.28
C VAL A 380 -16.38 1.97 7.80
N PRO A 381 -16.74 2.99 8.60
CA PRO A 381 -17.04 2.78 10.02
C PRO A 381 -18.19 1.78 10.18
N TYR A 382 -18.06 0.82 11.08
CA TYR A 382 -19.04 -0.24 11.26
C TYR A 382 -19.25 -0.51 12.75
N GLU A 383 -20.31 0.07 13.31
CA GLU A 383 -20.55 0.19 14.75
C GLU A 383 -19.32 0.76 15.50
N LYS A 384 -18.65 -0.05 16.34
CA LYS A 384 -17.45 0.36 17.09
C LYS A 384 -16.16 0.15 16.30
N GLY A 385 -16.18 -0.75 15.32
CA GLY A 385 -15.02 -1.07 14.49
C GLY A 385 -15.12 -0.46 13.11
N ARG A 386 -14.45 -1.08 12.15
CA ARG A 386 -14.36 -0.58 10.77
C ARG A 386 -14.06 -1.68 9.76
N VAL A 387 -14.42 -1.40 8.51
CA VAL A 387 -14.09 -2.24 7.37
C VAL A 387 -13.34 -1.39 6.35
N ILE A 388 -12.13 -1.80 6.00
CA ILE A 388 -11.27 -1.15 5.00
C ILE A 388 -11.21 -2.04 3.77
N LEU A 389 -11.73 -1.54 2.65
CA LEU A 389 -11.73 -2.23 1.37
C LEU A 389 -10.57 -1.70 0.53
N ILE A 390 -9.54 -2.51 0.27
CA ILE A 390 -8.47 -2.17 -0.68
C ILE A 390 -8.76 -2.91 -1.98
N GLY A 391 -9.38 -2.24 -2.95
CA GLY A 391 -9.96 -2.83 -4.15
C GLY A 391 -8.98 -3.12 -5.28
N PHE A 392 -7.69 -3.31 -4.99
CA PHE A 392 -6.70 -3.65 -6.01
C PHE A 392 -5.57 -4.51 -5.38
N PRO A 393 -4.76 -5.24 -6.18
CA PRO A 393 -3.62 -5.99 -5.68
C PRO A 393 -2.51 -5.09 -5.11
N VAL A 394 -2.71 -4.61 -3.89
CA VAL A 394 -1.86 -3.62 -3.21
C VAL A 394 -0.43 -4.09 -2.99
N LEU A 395 -0.23 -5.42 -2.97
CA LEU A 395 1.07 -6.06 -2.84
C LEU A 395 1.46 -6.88 -4.08
N TYR A 396 0.89 -6.64 -5.27
CA TYR A 396 0.98 -7.52 -6.44
C TYR A 396 2.34 -8.25 -6.56
N ARG A 397 2.35 -9.54 -6.21
CA ARG A 397 3.52 -10.44 -6.21
C ARG A 397 4.77 -9.93 -5.45
N GLY A 398 4.57 -9.13 -4.40
CA GLY A 398 5.63 -8.45 -3.68
C GLY A 398 6.40 -7.41 -4.51
N GLN A 399 5.88 -6.96 -5.67
CA GLN A 399 6.58 -6.04 -6.56
C GLN A 399 6.11 -4.58 -6.47
N SER A 400 4.86 -4.35 -6.08
CA SER A 400 4.26 -2.99 -6.01
C SER A 400 4.66 -2.24 -4.74
N HIS A 401 5.97 -2.03 -4.52
CA HIS A 401 6.49 -1.31 -3.35
C HIS A 401 5.86 0.07 -3.16
N GLY A 402 5.50 0.74 -4.26
CA GLY A 402 4.84 2.04 -4.25
C GLY A 402 3.47 2.03 -3.56
N THR A 403 2.82 0.88 -3.40
CA THR A 403 1.48 0.77 -2.79
C THR A 403 1.46 0.02 -1.45
N PHE A 404 2.56 -0.61 -1.03
CA PHE A 404 2.63 -1.36 0.25
C PHE A 404 2.18 -0.54 1.45
N ARG A 405 2.53 0.74 1.44
CA ARG A 405 2.20 1.69 2.51
C ARG A 405 0.71 1.86 2.75
N TYR A 406 -0.15 1.65 1.76
CA TYR A 406 -1.60 1.64 2.00
C TYR A 406 -2.01 0.53 2.98
N LEU A 407 -1.43 -0.67 2.84
CA LEU A 407 -1.70 -1.77 3.75
C LEU A 407 -1.11 -1.49 5.14
N PHE A 408 0.14 -1.03 5.22
CA PHE A 408 0.77 -0.71 6.50
C PHE A 408 0.00 0.37 7.25
N ASN A 409 -0.37 1.44 6.55
CA ASN A 409 -1.17 2.51 7.14
C ASN A 409 -2.54 2.00 7.58
N ALA A 410 -3.20 1.14 6.80
CA ALA A 410 -4.49 0.56 7.16
C ALA A 410 -4.41 -0.31 8.43
N VAL A 411 -3.34 -1.10 8.60
CA VAL A 411 -3.10 -1.90 9.81
C VAL A 411 -2.96 -1.01 11.04
N TYR A 412 -2.08 -0.01 10.99
CA TYR A 412 -1.85 0.89 12.12
C TYR A 412 -3.05 1.80 12.42
N TYR A 413 -3.68 2.34 11.38
CA TYR A 413 -4.91 3.13 11.50
C TYR A 413 -6.04 2.30 12.10
N GLY A 414 -6.18 1.04 11.67
CA GLY A 414 -7.21 0.13 12.17
C GLY A 414 -7.03 -0.31 13.62
N ALA A 415 -5.79 -0.34 14.11
CA ALA A 415 -5.49 -0.63 15.51
C ALA A 415 -5.50 0.61 16.41
N SER A 416 -5.43 1.82 15.81
CA SER A 416 -5.39 3.07 16.57
C SER A 416 -6.77 3.43 17.10
N GLY A 417 -6.85 3.78 18.38
CA GLY A 417 -8.06 4.35 18.98
C GLY A 417 -8.45 5.69 18.35
N ARG A 418 -9.66 6.20 18.68
CA ARG A 418 -10.17 7.48 18.18
C ARG A 418 -9.16 8.61 18.38
N LEU A 419 -9.07 9.49 17.37
CA LEU A 419 -8.31 10.75 17.38
C LEU A 419 -8.50 11.50 18.71
N GLY A 420 -7.40 11.93 19.32
CA GLY A 420 -7.44 12.70 20.57
C GLY A 420 -6.26 13.66 20.70
N LEU A 421 -6.50 14.80 21.36
CA LEU A 421 -5.47 15.66 21.93
C LEU A 421 -5.15 15.15 23.35
N ASN A 422 -4.76 13.89 23.49
CA ASN A 422 -4.47 13.34 24.82
C ASN A 422 -2.97 13.08 24.93
N ARG A 423 -2.23 14.15 25.25
CA ARG A 423 -0.95 14.05 25.95
C ARG A 423 -1.20 14.69 27.32
N ASN A 424 -1.48 13.86 28.32
CA ASN A 424 -1.31 14.25 29.73
C ASN A 424 0.09 13.86 30.15
#